data_AF-S9VZ77-F1
#
_entry.id   AF-S9VZ77-F1
#
_cell.length_a   1.000
_cell.length_b   1.000
_cell.length_c   1.000
_cell.angle_alpha   90.00
_cell.angle_beta   90.00
_cell.angle_gamma   90.00
#
_symmetry.space_group_name_H-M   'P 1'
#
loop_
_entity.id
_entity.type
_entity.pdbx_description
1 polymer ?
#
loop_
_entity_poly.entity_id
_entity_poly.type
_entity_poly.pdbx_seq_one_letter_code
_entity_poly.pdbx_strand_id
1 'polypeptide(L)'
;MEDDAPKKEVNPTDEEEKRFLMDFSMHKVAKYFRLLGYDTICSKSVPQSSLVSLASTSGRTLITCSKALVRQAEAHNRHVDKMAGCAGPSRVVAYDSDGESVYSSGSDVAGRVNALFVEQWRSRNFNSMMVDLIAKNHLRFCQERVFSLCVTCNEYLRPTAKENVRDRVEPKIFVMYEEFTECAVCRKVFWGFDGERVVNYKSFRTLELLRSLCLSAGALNTENDFPLASLLSFRSFPRRVKTTILSYLAVEDLRVFVEVFPVLEELITDVVNYHEQGVPVKPFREIKNCK
;
A
#
# COMPACT_ATOMS: atom_id res chain seq x y z
N MET A 1 -24.52 21.12 16.16
CA MET A 1 -24.85 20.42 14.91
C MET A 1 -23.55 19.82 14.44
N GLU A 2 -23.40 18.53 14.71
CA GLU A 2 -22.23 17.74 14.34
C GLU A 2 -22.42 17.32 12.88
N ASP A 3 -21.61 17.86 11.98
CA ASP A 3 -21.59 17.44 10.58
C ASP A 3 -20.67 16.23 10.42
N ASP A 4 -21.31 15.07 10.38
CA ASP A 4 -20.74 13.75 10.16
C ASP A 4 -20.36 13.61 8.66
N ALA A 5 -19.07 13.80 8.36
CA ALA A 5 -18.54 13.58 7.02
C ALA A 5 -18.54 12.07 6.68
N PRO A 6 -19.05 11.65 5.51
CA PRO A 6 -19.23 10.23 5.23
C PRO A 6 -17.87 9.55 5.02
N LYS A 7 -17.49 8.69 5.97
CA LYS A 7 -16.43 7.71 5.78
C LYS A 7 -16.88 6.75 4.69
N LYS A 8 -16.40 6.91 3.46
CA LYS A 8 -16.53 5.89 2.43
C LYS A 8 -15.66 4.69 2.82
N GLU A 9 -16.26 3.77 3.57
CA GLU A 9 -15.81 2.39 3.64
C GLU A 9 -15.94 1.80 2.23
N VAL A 10 -14.83 1.78 1.50
CA VAL A 10 -14.74 1.07 0.23
C VAL A 10 -14.68 -0.42 0.58
N ASN A 11 -15.85 -1.07 0.60
CA ASN A 11 -15.93 -2.54 0.67
C ASN A 11 -15.27 -3.12 -0.58
N PRO A 12 -14.16 -3.89 -0.47
CA PRO A 12 -13.55 -4.53 -1.61
C PRO A 12 -14.47 -5.66 -2.10
N THR A 13 -14.66 -5.74 -3.41
CA THR A 13 -15.31 -6.90 -4.04
C THR A 13 -14.37 -8.11 -4.00
N ASP A 14 -14.91 -9.34 -3.95
CA ASP A 14 -14.17 -10.60 -3.71
C ASP A 14 -12.97 -10.88 -4.65
N GLU A 15 -12.84 -10.18 -5.79
CA GLU A 15 -11.66 -10.27 -6.68
C GLU A 15 -10.44 -9.45 -6.19
N GLU A 16 -10.63 -8.59 -5.18
CA GLU A 16 -9.66 -7.59 -4.72
C GLU A 16 -8.79 -8.02 -3.53
N GLU A 17 -9.08 -9.17 -2.91
CA GLU A 17 -8.42 -9.67 -1.70
C GLU A 17 -7.27 -10.67 -1.96
N LYS A 18 -6.40 -10.41 -2.94
CA LYS A 18 -5.20 -11.26 -3.09
C LYS A 18 -4.23 -11.00 -1.95
N ARG A 19 -4.10 -11.99 -1.06
CA ARG A 19 -3.20 -11.97 0.10
C ARG A 19 -1.99 -12.84 -0.15
N PHE A 20 -0.82 -12.30 0.17
CA PHE A 20 0.47 -12.93 -0.11
C PHE A 20 1.22 -13.22 1.18
N LEU A 21 1.99 -14.30 1.15
CA LEU A 21 3.02 -14.63 2.11
C LEU A 21 4.32 -14.85 1.34
N MET A 22 5.39 -14.20 1.75
CA MET A 22 6.69 -14.33 1.09
C MET A 22 7.78 -14.64 2.10
N ASP A 23 8.76 -15.44 1.69
CA ASP A 23 9.98 -15.64 2.47
C ASP A 23 10.77 -14.32 2.59
N PHE A 24 11.65 -14.20 3.59
CA PHE A 24 12.35 -12.95 3.84
C PHE A 24 13.32 -12.54 2.71
N SER A 25 13.81 -13.47 1.89
CA SER A 25 14.65 -13.12 0.73
C SER A 25 13.87 -12.28 -0.29
N MET A 26 12.54 -12.41 -0.32
CA MET A 26 11.62 -11.66 -1.16
C MET A 26 11.25 -10.27 -0.62
N HIS A 27 11.88 -9.78 0.46
CA HIS A 27 11.51 -8.49 1.11
C HIS A 27 11.40 -7.30 0.14
N LYS A 28 12.24 -7.26 -0.91
CA LYS A 28 12.17 -6.20 -1.93
C LYS A 28 10.90 -6.30 -2.77
N VAL A 29 10.47 -7.51 -3.14
CA VAL A 29 9.21 -7.75 -3.87
C VAL A 29 8.02 -7.47 -2.96
N ALA A 30 8.05 -7.97 -1.72
CA ALA A 30 7.01 -7.74 -0.72
C ALA A 30 6.76 -6.24 -0.50
N LYS A 31 7.83 -5.44 -0.49
CA LYS A 31 7.71 -3.97 -0.43
C LYS A 31 6.88 -3.42 -1.60
N TYR A 32 7.10 -3.87 -2.83
CA TYR A 32 6.38 -3.35 -4.00
C TYR A 32 4.92 -3.78 -4.00
N PHE A 33 4.63 -5.01 -3.58
CA PHE A 33 3.24 -5.48 -3.43
C PHE A 33 2.49 -4.65 -2.38
N ARG A 34 3.12 -4.35 -1.24
CA ARG A 34 2.58 -3.43 -0.22
C ARG A 34 2.37 -2.03 -0.75
N LEU A 35 3.30 -1.52 -1.56
CA LEU A 35 3.16 -0.20 -2.20
C LEU A 35 1.97 -0.17 -3.18
N LEU A 36 1.66 -1.28 -3.85
CA LEU A 36 0.46 -1.43 -4.69
C LEU A 36 -0.83 -1.60 -3.88
N GLY A 37 -0.76 -1.72 -2.55
CA GLY A 37 -1.91 -1.92 -1.67
C GLY A 37 -2.31 -3.39 -1.47
N TYR A 38 -1.47 -4.35 -1.86
CA TYR A 38 -1.74 -5.78 -1.64
C TYR A 38 -1.19 -6.26 -0.29
N ASP A 39 -2.07 -6.90 0.50
CA ASP A 39 -1.75 -7.52 1.78
C ASP A 39 -0.65 -8.59 1.59
N THR A 40 0.57 -8.27 2.03
CA THR A 40 1.75 -9.11 1.85
C THR A 40 2.54 -9.26 3.15
N ILE A 41 2.50 -10.45 3.75
CA ILE A 41 3.34 -10.79 4.90
C ILE A 41 4.73 -11.19 4.42
N CYS A 42 5.76 -10.58 5.00
CA CYS A 42 7.16 -10.88 4.79
C CYS A 42 7.93 -10.31 5.99
N SER A 43 8.39 -11.18 6.89
CA SER A 43 9.08 -10.80 8.13
C SER A 43 10.19 -11.80 8.46
N LYS A 44 11.30 -11.30 9.01
CA LYS A 44 12.36 -12.15 9.58
C LYS A 44 11.89 -12.96 10.79
N SER A 45 10.86 -12.49 11.48
CA SER A 45 10.34 -13.14 12.70
C SER A 45 9.56 -14.43 12.41
N VAL A 46 9.12 -14.63 11.17
CA VAL A 46 8.42 -15.84 10.76
C VAL A 46 9.45 -16.84 10.23
N PRO A 47 9.69 -17.96 10.94
CA PRO A 47 10.66 -18.95 10.51
C PRO A 47 10.18 -19.68 9.25
N GLN A 48 11.13 -20.10 8.41
CA GLN A 48 10.84 -20.74 7.13
C GLN A 48 9.97 -22.00 7.27
N SER A 49 10.17 -22.77 8.34
CA SER A 49 9.41 -24.00 8.64
C SER A 49 7.92 -23.75 8.88
N SER A 50 7.54 -22.55 9.31
CA SER A 50 6.15 -22.19 9.59
C SER A 50 5.45 -21.52 8.39
N LEU A 51 6.14 -21.26 7.28
CA LEU A 51 5.53 -20.53 6.15
C LEU A 51 4.42 -21.32 5.47
N VAL A 52 4.58 -22.64 5.31
CA VAL A 52 3.56 -23.49 4.67
C VAL A 52 2.31 -23.59 5.55
N SER A 53 2.46 -23.83 6.85
CA SER A 53 1.33 -23.88 7.78
C SER A 53 0.64 -22.53 7.91
N LEU A 54 1.41 -21.43 7.95
CA LEU A 54 0.85 -20.08 7.97
C LEU A 54 0.10 -19.77 6.67
N ALA A 55 0.65 -20.09 5.50
CA ALA A 55 -0.05 -19.90 4.23
C ALA A 55 -1.37 -20.68 4.17
N SER A 56 -1.35 -21.93 4.67
CA SER A 56 -2.50 -22.82 4.71
C SER A 56 -3.62 -22.30 5.62
N THR A 57 -3.27 -21.87 6.83
CA THR A 57 -4.25 -21.37 7.82
C THR A 57 -4.77 -19.97 7.51
N SER A 58 -3.95 -19.11 6.90
CA SER A 58 -4.33 -17.73 6.56
C SER A 58 -4.89 -17.54 5.15
N GLY A 59 -4.98 -18.62 4.35
CA GLY A 59 -5.48 -18.56 2.97
C GLY A 59 -4.61 -17.72 2.03
N ARG A 60 -3.30 -17.65 2.27
CA ARG A 60 -2.37 -16.77 1.51
C ARG A 60 -1.64 -17.52 0.42
N THR A 61 -1.41 -16.85 -0.70
CA THR A 61 -0.50 -17.37 -1.75
C THR A 61 0.95 -17.21 -1.30
N LEU A 62 1.69 -18.32 -1.24
CA LEU A 62 3.10 -18.36 -0.89
C LEU A 62 3.96 -18.05 -2.11
N ILE A 63 4.74 -16.97 -2.12
CA ILE A 63 5.70 -16.65 -3.17
C ILE A 63 7.12 -16.81 -2.63
N THR A 64 7.95 -17.63 -3.30
CA THR A 64 9.29 -17.96 -2.80
C THR A 64 10.32 -18.26 -3.89
N CYS A 65 11.58 -17.93 -3.61
CA CYS A 65 12.73 -18.41 -4.39
C CYS A 65 13.27 -19.78 -3.94
N SER A 66 12.69 -20.40 -2.91
CA SER A 66 13.15 -21.67 -2.38
C SER A 66 12.39 -22.85 -2.98
N LYS A 67 13.07 -23.66 -3.79
CA LYS A 67 12.53 -24.94 -4.29
C LYS A 67 12.15 -25.89 -3.15
N ALA A 68 12.84 -25.81 -2.00
CA ALA A 68 12.53 -26.63 -0.84
C ALA A 68 11.16 -26.28 -0.24
N LEU A 69 10.83 -24.98 -0.14
CA LEU A 69 9.52 -24.54 0.33
C LEU A 69 8.39 -24.97 -0.60
N VAL A 70 8.62 -24.89 -1.92
CA VAL A 70 7.63 -25.33 -2.92
C VAL A 70 7.35 -26.83 -2.77
N ARG A 71 8.39 -27.66 -2.65
CA ARG A 71 8.24 -29.10 -2.39
C ARG A 71 7.51 -29.39 -1.07
N GLN A 72 7.76 -28.59 -0.03
CA GLN A 72 7.05 -28.69 1.24
C GLN A 72 5.56 -28.35 1.09
N ALA A 73 5.22 -27.29 0.34
CA ALA A 73 3.83 -26.93 0.04
C ALA A 73 3.12 -28.03 -0.78
N GLU A 74 3.79 -28.62 -1.77
CA GLU A 74 3.25 -29.75 -2.53
C GLU A 74 3.03 -30.99 -1.64
N ALA A 75 3.97 -31.29 -0.74
CA ALA A 75 3.84 -32.38 0.22
C ALA A 75 2.67 -32.15 1.20
N HIS A 76 2.52 -30.92 1.68
CA HIS A 76 1.37 -30.48 2.49
C HIS A 76 0.06 -30.69 1.73
N ASN A 77 -0.02 -30.22 0.48
CA ASN A 77 -1.23 -30.38 -0.34
C ASN A 77 -1.59 -31.85 -0.56
N ARG A 78 -0.62 -32.74 -0.82
CA ARG A 78 -0.87 -34.19 -0.90
C ARG A 78 -1.41 -34.77 0.41
N HIS A 79 -0.99 -34.24 1.56
CA HIS A 79 -1.51 -34.66 2.86
C HIS A 79 -2.95 -34.16 3.06
N VAL A 80 -3.21 -32.89 2.74
CA VAL A 80 -4.56 -32.30 2.76
C VAL A 80 -5.52 -33.08 1.85
N ASP A 81 -5.10 -33.43 0.64
CA ASP A 81 -5.94 -34.20 -0.31
C ASP A 81 -6.27 -35.61 0.23
N LYS A 82 -5.30 -36.27 0.89
CA LYS A 82 -5.53 -37.57 1.56
C LYS A 82 -6.49 -37.43 2.73
N MET A 83 -6.33 -36.40 3.56
CA MET A 83 -7.21 -36.09 4.68
C MET A 83 -8.63 -35.77 4.21
N ALA A 84 -8.78 -35.01 3.12
CA ALA A 84 -10.08 -34.73 2.50
C ALA A 84 -10.74 -35.99 1.93
N GLY A 85 -9.97 -36.92 1.36
CA GLY A 85 -10.46 -38.22 0.92
C GLY A 85 -10.85 -39.17 2.07
N CYS A 86 -10.32 -38.96 3.27
CA CYS A 86 -10.64 -39.72 4.49
C CYS A 86 -11.64 -38.98 5.41
N ALA A 87 -12.12 -37.80 5.03
CA ALA A 87 -13.12 -37.04 5.76
C ALA A 87 -14.49 -37.73 5.61
N GLY A 88 -14.67 -38.85 6.30
CA GLY A 88 -15.97 -39.40 6.59
C GLY A 88 -16.79 -38.41 7.44
N PRO A 89 -18.13 -38.58 7.51
CA PRO A 89 -18.99 -37.72 8.31
C PRO A 89 -18.49 -37.66 9.76
N SER A 90 -18.54 -36.48 10.39
CA SER A 90 -18.15 -36.26 11.79
C SER A 90 -18.58 -37.44 12.65
N ARG A 91 -17.61 -38.23 13.10
CA ARG A 91 -17.91 -39.42 13.91
C ARG A 91 -18.01 -38.98 15.36
N VAL A 92 -19.04 -39.45 16.06
CA VAL A 92 -19.09 -39.33 17.52
C VAL A 92 -17.89 -40.08 18.09
N VAL A 93 -17.00 -39.36 18.76
CA VAL A 93 -15.76 -39.92 19.36
C VAL A 93 -15.92 -40.21 20.83
N ALA A 94 -16.85 -39.52 21.52
CA ALA A 94 -17.16 -39.75 22.92
C ALA A 94 -18.59 -39.28 23.24
N TYR A 95 -19.05 -39.57 24.46
CA TYR A 95 -20.19 -38.92 25.09
C TYR A 95 -19.68 -38.29 26.39
N ASP A 96 -20.15 -37.09 26.73
CA ASP A 96 -19.80 -36.45 28.00
C ASP A 96 -20.58 -37.05 29.19
N SER A 97 -20.37 -36.51 30.39
CA SER A 97 -21.04 -37.00 31.61
C SER A 97 -22.56 -36.84 31.58
N ASP A 98 -23.07 -35.93 30.74
CA ASP A 98 -24.49 -35.61 30.60
C ASP A 98 -25.12 -36.40 29.43
N GLY A 99 -24.32 -37.21 28.73
CA GLY A 99 -24.76 -38.04 27.62
C GLY A 99 -24.84 -37.32 26.28
N GLU A 100 -24.27 -36.11 26.15
CA GLU A 100 -24.20 -35.42 24.87
C GLU A 100 -23.09 -36.00 23.99
N SER A 101 -23.37 -36.16 22.70
CA SER A 101 -22.42 -36.69 21.74
C SER A 101 -21.31 -35.69 21.44
N VAL A 102 -20.07 -36.08 21.71
CA VAL A 102 -18.85 -35.33 21.36
C VAL A 102 -18.36 -35.80 20.00
N TYR A 103 -18.43 -34.91 19.01
CA TYR A 103 -17.92 -35.16 17.67
C TYR A 103 -16.41 -34.94 17.60
N SER A 104 -15.71 -35.65 16.70
CA SER A 104 -14.35 -35.26 16.35
C SER A 104 -14.37 -33.82 15.85
N SER A 105 -13.91 -32.87 16.66
CA SER A 105 -13.79 -31.47 16.24
C SER A 105 -12.97 -31.47 14.96
N GLY A 106 -13.57 -31.05 13.84
CA GLY A 106 -12.84 -30.80 12.61
C GLY A 106 -11.76 -29.78 12.94
N SER A 107 -10.53 -30.25 13.13
CA SER A 107 -9.37 -29.38 13.31
C SER A 107 -9.41 -28.33 12.22
N ASP A 108 -9.21 -27.05 12.55
CA ASP A 108 -9.04 -25.94 11.59
C ASP A 108 -8.46 -26.48 10.27
N VAL A 109 -9.33 -26.67 9.28
CA VAL A 109 -8.98 -27.55 8.16
C VAL A 109 -7.90 -26.83 7.37
N ALA A 110 -6.67 -27.25 7.58
CA ALA A 110 -5.50 -26.69 6.92
C ALA A 110 -5.74 -26.77 5.40
N GLY A 111 -6.04 -25.63 4.79
CA GLY A 111 -6.38 -25.56 3.38
C GLY A 111 -5.18 -25.87 2.48
N ARG A 112 -5.45 -26.10 1.20
CA ARG A 112 -4.39 -26.19 0.18
C ARG A 112 -3.61 -24.88 0.12
N VAL A 113 -2.30 -24.99 -0.06
CA VAL A 113 -1.40 -23.85 -0.24
C VAL A 113 -1.12 -23.65 -1.73
N ASN A 114 -1.42 -22.45 -2.23
CA ASN A 114 -0.94 -22.01 -3.54
C ASN A 114 0.51 -21.51 -3.39
N ALA A 115 1.48 -22.26 -3.91
CA ALA A 115 2.90 -21.90 -3.83
C ALA A 115 3.47 -21.57 -5.21
N LEU A 116 3.96 -20.34 -5.38
CA LEU A 116 4.57 -19.83 -6.60
C LEU A 116 6.08 -19.74 -6.45
N PHE A 117 6.79 -20.48 -7.29
CA PHE A 117 8.24 -20.40 -7.40
C PHE A 117 8.66 -19.21 -8.26
N VAL A 118 9.69 -18.48 -7.81
CA VAL A 118 10.33 -17.41 -8.56
C VAL A 118 11.82 -17.70 -8.67
N GLU A 119 12.38 -17.61 -9.87
CA GLU A 119 13.83 -17.74 -10.03
C GLU A 119 14.58 -16.60 -9.32
N GLN A 120 15.75 -16.89 -8.78
CA GLN A 120 16.59 -15.86 -8.17
C GLN A 120 16.98 -14.82 -9.23
N TRP A 121 16.78 -13.55 -8.93
CA TRP A 121 17.08 -12.46 -9.84
C TRP A 121 18.32 -11.67 -9.41
N ARG A 122 19.01 -11.10 -10.40
CA ARG A 122 19.98 -10.03 -10.17
C ARG A 122 19.28 -8.68 -10.13
N SER A 123 19.88 -7.69 -9.47
CA SER A 123 19.30 -6.34 -9.36
C SER A 123 18.91 -5.70 -10.70
N ARG A 124 19.64 -5.98 -11.79
CA ARG A 124 19.36 -5.48 -13.14
C ARG A 124 18.06 -6.01 -13.75
N ASN A 125 17.61 -7.20 -13.32
CA ASN A 125 16.42 -7.87 -13.88
C ASN A 125 15.18 -7.72 -12.98
N PHE A 126 15.27 -6.88 -11.94
CA PHE A 126 14.19 -6.72 -10.97
C PHE A 126 12.87 -6.27 -11.60
N ASN A 127 12.90 -5.35 -12.56
CA ASN A 127 11.67 -4.85 -13.18
C ASN A 127 10.97 -5.93 -14.02
N SER A 128 11.72 -6.70 -14.82
CA SER A 128 11.16 -7.83 -15.58
C SER A 128 10.52 -8.86 -14.67
N MET A 129 11.20 -9.22 -13.58
CA MET A 129 10.68 -10.16 -12.59
C MET A 129 9.43 -9.63 -11.88
N MET A 130 9.35 -8.32 -11.60
CA MET A 130 8.14 -7.70 -11.08
C MET A 130 6.99 -7.75 -12.09
N VAL A 131 7.25 -7.49 -13.37
CA VAL A 131 6.25 -7.61 -14.45
C VAL A 131 5.69 -9.03 -14.52
N ASP A 132 6.56 -10.04 -14.51
CA ASP A 132 6.15 -11.44 -14.52
C ASP A 132 5.29 -11.80 -13.31
N LEU A 133 5.66 -11.31 -12.12
CA LEU A 133 4.92 -11.54 -10.89
C LEU A 133 3.55 -10.87 -10.91
N ILE A 134 3.46 -9.63 -11.40
CA ILE A 134 2.21 -8.90 -11.55
C ILE A 134 1.28 -9.64 -12.52
N ALA A 135 1.81 -10.07 -13.67
CA ALA A 135 1.06 -10.79 -14.69
C ALA A 135 0.55 -12.14 -14.16
N LYS A 136 1.42 -12.96 -13.58
CA LYS A 136 1.08 -14.31 -13.05
C LYS A 136 0.05 -14.26 -11.92
N ASN A 137 0.08 -13.21 -11.11
CA ASN A 137 -0.86 -13.03 -10.01
C ASN A 137 -2.06 -12.17 -10.41
N HIS A 138 -2.18 -11.75 -11.68
CA HIS A 138 -3.20 -10.83 -12.18
C HIS A 138 -3.43 -9.64 -11.23
N LEU A 139 -2.34 -8.98 -10.83
CA LEU A 139 -2.44 -7.78 -9.99
C LEU A 139 -2.92 -6.62 -10.86
N ARG A 140 -3.84 -5.83 -10.33
CA ARG A 140 -4.38 -4.63 -10.97
C ARG A 140 -3.75 -3.40 -10.33
N PHE A 141 -3.50 -2.38 -11.15
CA PHE A 141 -3.15 -1.07 -10.65
C PHE A 141 -4.42 -0.32 -10.26
N CYS A 142 -4.51 0.07 -9.00
CA CYS A 142 -5.64 0.83 -8.46
C CYS A 142 -5.08 1.99 -7.66
N GLN A 143 -5.28 3.21 -8.18
CA GLN A 143 -4.66 4.41 -7.65
C GLN A 143 -5.10 4.68 -6.19
N GLU A 144 -6.31 4.24 -5.82
CA GLU A 144 -6.92 4.40 -4.50
C GLU A 144 -6.24 3.57 -3.42
N ARG A 145 -5.69 2.40 -3.78
CA ARG A 145 -5.03 1.48 -2.84
C ARG A 145 -3.52 1.68 -2.76
N VAL A 146 -2.93 2.31 -3.77
CA VAL A 146 -1.49 2.56 -3.81
C VAL A 146 -1.09 3.40 -2.59
N PHE A 147 -0.02 2.98 -1.90
CA PHE A 147 0.51 3.59 -0.68
C PHE A 147 -0.42 3.60 0.55
N SER A 148 -1.51 2.83 0.53
CA SER A 148 -2.40 2.68 1.69
C SER A 148 -1.81 1.81 2.82
N LEU A 149 -0.87 0.91 2.49
CA LEU A 149 -0.26 -0.02 3.45
C LEU A 149 1.16 0.39 3.86
N CYS A 150 1.49 0.10 5.12
CA CYS A 150 2.83 0.24 5.64
C CYS A 150 3.79 -0.74 4.92
N VAL A 151 4.78 -0.21 4.23
CA VAL A 151 5.82 -1.00 3.54
C VAL A 151 6.61 -1.93 4.46
N THR A 152 6.59 -1.70 5.78
CA THR A 152 7.33 -2.50 6.76
C THR A 152 6.45 -3.57 7.40
N CYS A 153 5.30 -3.17 7.93
CA CYS A 153 4.45 -4.01 8.78
C CYS A 153 3.15 -4.45 8.12
N ASN A 154 2.86 -3.95 6.91
CA ASN A 154 1.68 -4.34 6.14
C ASN A 154 0.34 -3.91 6.77
N GLU A 155 0.37 -2.98 7.73
CA GLU A 155 -0.82 -2.38 8.35
C GLU A 155 -1.27 -1.14 7.57
N TYR A 156 -2.58 -0.84 7.57
CA TYR A 156 -3.09 0.38 6.96
C TYR A 156 -2.51 1.65 7.61
N LEU A 157 -2.13 2.60 6.77
CA LEU A 157 -1.67 3.91 7.19
C LEU A 157 -2.86 4.78 7.55
N ARG A 158 -2.70 5.60 8.58
CA ARG A 158 -3.74 6.52 9.07
C ARG A 158 -3.24 7.96 8.98
N PRO A 159 -4.09 8.93 8.63
CA PRO A 159 -3.77 10.35 8.75
C PRO A 159 -3.29 10.71 10.16
N THR A 160 -2.29 11.57 10.25
CA THR A 160 -1.84 12.16 11.51
C THR A 160 -1.62 13.66 11.35
N ALA A 161 -1.98 14.41 12.39
CA ALA A 161 -1.71 15.83 12.48
C ALA A 161 -0.20 16.09 12.37
N LYS A 162 0.17 17.20 11.72
CA LYS A 162 1.56 17.61 11.52
C LYS A 162 2.28 17.77 12.85
N GLU A 163 1.62 18.36 13.83
CA GLU A 163 2.15 18.62 15.17
C GLU A 163 2.63 17.33 15.84
N ASN A 164 1.89 16.22 15.66
CA ASN A 164 2.20 14.92 16.26
C ASN A 164 3.47 14.27 15.70
N VAL A 165 3.99 14.75 14.56
CA VAL A 165 5.16 14.17 13.89
C VAL A 165 6.41 15.04 13.97
N ARG A 166 6.32 16.23 14.58
CA ARG A 166 7.42 17.23 14.66
C ARG A 166 8.77 16.61 15.04
N ASP A 167 8.79 15.83 16.10
CA ASP A 167 10.02 15.24 16.65
C ASP A 167 10.33 13.84 16.09
N ARG A 168 9.54 13.37 15.12
CA ARG A 168 9.63 12.03 14.51
C ARG A 168 10.06 12.06 13.05
N VAL A 169 10.15 13.24 12.45
CA VAL A 169 10.59 13.43 11.05
C VAL A 169 11.77 14.40 11.00
N GLU A 170 12.57 14.33 9.94
CA GLU A 170 13.64 15.32 9.77
C GLU A 170 13.07 16.75 9.67
N PRO A 171 13.70 17.76 10.29
CA PRO A 171 13.18 19.13 10.30
C PRO A 171 12.85 19.69 8.91
N LYS A 172 13.66 19.35 7.91
CA LYS A 172 13.42 19.74 6.51
C LYS A 172 12.09 19.17 5.97
N ILE A 173 11.74 17.94 6.32
CA ILE A 173 10.50 17.27 5.89
C ILE A 173 9.32 17.92 6.59
N PHE A 174 9.43 18.15 7.91
CA PHE A 174 8.40 18.85 8.70
C PHE A 174 8.07 20.23 8.11
N VAL A 175 9.10 20.98 7.69
CA VAL A 175 8.94 22.31 7.10
C VAL A 175 8.37 22.25 5.68
N MET A 176 8.67 21.19 4.91
CA MET A 176 8.27 21.10 3.50
C MET A 176 6.85 20.56 3.30
N TYR A 177 6.38 19.68 4.18
CA TYR A 177 5.11 18.96 4.02
C TYR A 177 4.10 19.38 5.08
N GLU A 178 2.82 19.46 4.71
CA GLU A 178 1.73 19.73 5.63
C GLU A 178 1.03 18.46 6.12
N GLU A 179 1.04 17.43 5.30
CA GLU A 179 0.20 16.26 5.50
C GLU A 179 1.03 15.00 5.69
N PHE A 180 0.66 14.24 6.71
CA PHE A 180 1.40 13.08 7.19
C PHE A 180 0.46 11.91 7.46
N THR A 181 1.00 10.71 7.30
CA THR A 181 0.36 9.47 7.75
C THR A 181 1.29 8.66 8.61
N GLU A 182 0.74 7.82 9.46
CA GLU A 182 1.50 6.92 10.32
C GLU A 182 0.96 5.51 10.33
N CYS A 183 1.85 4.57 10.65
CA CYS A 183 1.49 3.19 10.93
C CYS A 183 1.21 3.02 12.43
N ALA A 184 0.04 2.48 12.78
CA ALA A 184 -0.34 2.22 14.18
C ALA A 184 0.57 1.19 14.88
N VAL A 185 1.17 0.27 14.12
CA VAL A 185 2.00 -0.82 14.65
C VAL A 185 3.46 -0.40 14.81
N CYS A 186 4.13 0.02 13.73
CA CYS A 186 5.56 0.36 13.78
C CYS A 186 5.86 1.84 14.00
N ARG A 187 4.83 2.69 14.09
CA ARG A 187 4.95 4.14 14.31
C ARG A 187 5.83 4.87 13.28
N LYS A 188 6.10 4.26 12.11
CA LYS A 188 6.75 4.96 11.00
C LYS A 188 5.82 6.02 10.45
N VAL A 189 6.40 7.19 10.18
CA VAL A 189 5.73 8.34 9.58
C VAL A 189 6.04 8.39 8.08
N PHE A 190 5.02 8.73 7.31
CA PHE A 190 5.02 8.92 5.86
C PHE A 190 4.41 10.30 5.56
N TRP A 191 4.66 10.87 4.39
CA TRP A 191 4.28 12.26 4.08
C TRP A 191 3.88 12.43 2.62
N GLY A 192 3.51 13.65 2.23
CA GLY A 192 3.14 13.99 0.86
C GLY A 192 1.80 13.38 0.51
N PHE A 193 0.73 13.91 1.08
CA PHE A 193 -0.65 13.56 0.77
C PHE A 193 -1.17 14.54 -0.29
N ASP A 194 -2.21 14.18 -1.03
CA ASP A 194 -2.81 15.01 -2.09
C ASP A 194 -4.25 15.42 -1.78
N GLY A 195 -4.64 15.41 -0.51
CA GLY A 195 -6.02 15.66 -0.05
C GLY A 195 -6.91 14.41 0.01
N GLU A 196 -6.56 13.33 -0.70
CA GLU A 196 -7.31 12.07 -0.65
C GLU A 196 -6.42 10.87 -0.30
N ARG A 197 -5.13 10.91 -0.67
CA ARG A 197 -4.24 9.73 -0.64
C ARG A 197 -2.81 10.08 -0.22
N VAL A 198 -2.12 9.10 0.36
CA VAL A 198 -0.69 9.19 0.70
C VAL A 198 0.13 9.02 -0.58
N VAL A 199 1.01 9.94 -0.92
CA VAL A 199 1.82 9.93 -2.16
C VAL A 199 3.32 9.73 -1.88
N ASN A 200 3.80 9.77 -0.63
CA ASN A 200 5.25 9.59 -0.38
C ASN A 200 5.64 8.58 0.70
N TYR A 201 6.31 7.52 0.23
CA TYR A 201 7.58 7.10 0.84
C TYR A 201 8.82 7.24 -0.07
N LYS A 202 8.72 7.36 -1.42
CA LYS A 202 9.90 7.57 -2.32
C LYS A 202 9.62 8.31 -3.65
N SER A 203 8.92 9.44 -3.65
CA SER A 203 8.69 10.32 -4.84
C SER A 203 7.73 9.80 -5.92
N PHE A 204 7.17 10.73 -6.71
CA PHE A 204 6.39 10.51 -7.93
C PHE A 204 6.98 9.43 -8.85
N ARG A 205 8.31 9.32 -8.91
CA ARG A 205 9.01 8.28 -9.68
C ARG A 205 8.63 6.86 -9.25
N THR A 206 8.32 6.63 -7.98
CA THR A 206 7.89 5.31 -7.49
C THR A 206 6.49 4.99 -7.99
N LEU A 207 5.56 5.95 -7.96
CA LEU A 207 4.21 5.77 -8.49
C LEU A 207 4.26 5.47 -9.99
N GLU A 208 5.01 6.28 -10.76
CA GLU A 208 5.21 6.06 -12.19
C GLU A 208 5.85 4.71 -12.50
N LEU A 209 6.85 4.30 -11.71
CA LEU A 209 7.44 2.97 -11.84
C LEU A 209 6.41 1.88 -11.59
N LEU A 210 5.59 1.97 -10.53
CA LEU A 210 4.57 0.98 -10.22
C LEU A 210 3.53 0.88 -11.34
N ARG A 211 3.05 2.03 -11.82
CA ARG A 211 2.14 2.11 -12.96
C ARG A 211 2.75 1.49 -14.22
N SER A 212 3.99 1.85 -14.54
CA SER A 212 4.72 1.30 -15.69
C SER A 212 4.88 -0.22 -15.58
N LEU A 213 5.22 -0.77 -14.42
CA LEU A 213 5.33 -2.22 -14.21
C LEU A 213 3.98 -2.93 -14.42
N CYS A 214 2.88 -2.35 -13.94
CA CYS A 214 1.54 -2.89 -14.13
C CYS A 214 1.10 -2.85 -15.61
N LEU A 215 1.34 -1.73 -16.29
CA LEU A 215 1.08 -1.60 -17.73
C LEU A 215 1.88 -2.62 -18.55
N SER A 216 3.16 -2.77 -18.26
CA SER A 216 4.02 -3.77 -18.92
C SER A 216 3.58 -5.22 -18.66
N ALA A 217 2.87 -5.47 -17.56
CA ALA A 217 2.29 -6.77 -17.24
C ALA A 217 0.91 -7.01 -17.88
N GLY A 218 0.37 -6.05 -18.63
CA GLY A 218 -0.96 -6.12 -19.21
C GLY A 218 -2.09 -5.95 -18.20
N ALA A 219 -1.82 -5.37 -17.03
CA ALA A 219 -2.86 -5.06 -16.07
C ALA A 219 -3.78 -3.96 -16.64
N LEU A 220 -5.08 -4.26 -16.75
CA LEU A 220 -6.11 -3.31 -17.15
C LEU A 220 -6.11 -2.11 -16.19
N ASN A 221 -5.87 -0.91 -16.70
CA ASN A 221 -6.14 0.32 -15.97
C ASN A 221 -7.66 0.47 -15.85
N THR A 222 -8.16 0.69 -14.64
CA THR A 222 -9.59 0.97 -14.42
C THR A 222 -10.00 2.40 -14.78
N GLU A 223 -9.05 3.32 -15.02
CA GLU A 223 -9.36 4.72 -15.32
C GLU A 223 -8.42 5.20 -16.44
N ASN A 224 -8.99 5.44 -17.62
CA ASN A 224 -8.36 6.12 -18.75
C ASN A 224 -8.83 7.58 -18.77
N ASP A 225 -7.94 8.44 -19.25
CA ASP A 225 -8.05 9.89 -19.43
C ASP A 225 -7.72 10.74 -18.20
N PHE A 226 -6.60 11.45 -18.28
CA PHE A 226 -6.07 12.33 -17.24
C PHE A 226 -6.15 13.79 -17.72
N PRO A 227 -7.25 14.52 -17.48
CA PRO A 227 -7.33 15.97 -17.68
C PRO A 227 -6.27 16.72 -16.85
N LEU A 228 -5.98 18.00 -17.11
CA LEU A 228 -5.12 18.82 -16.23
C LEU A 228 -5.56 18.78 -14.74
N ALA A 229 -6.84 18.54 -14.48
CA ALA A 229 -7.41 18.30 -13.15
C ALA A 229 -6.92 17.04 -12.42
N SER A 230 -6.22 16.18 -13.14
CA SER A 230 -5.64 14.94 -12.64
C SER A 230 -4.12 15.01 -12.44
N LEU A 231 -3.54 16.24 -12.43
CA LEU A 231 -2.25 16.52 -11.80
C LEU A 231 -2.35 16.34 -10.27
N LEU A 232 -2.79 15.16 -9.83
CA LEU A 232 -2.89 14.72 -8.44
C LEU A 232 -1.52 14.84 -7.73
N SER A 233 -0.44 14.69 -8.50
CA SER A 233 0.92 14.91 -8.03
C SER A 233 1.23 16.37 -7.71
N PHE A 234 0.55 17.36 -8.30
CA PHE A 234 0.73 18.76 -7.95
C PHE A 234 0.32 19.02 -6.50
N ARG A 235 -0.81 18.46 -6.04
CA ARG A 235 -1.26 18.54 -4.65
C ARG A 235 -0.22 17.95 -3.68
N SER A 236 0.43 16.85 -4.08
CA SER A 236 1.49 16.17 -3.30
C SER A 236 2.82 16.93 -3.19
N PHE A 237 3.02 17.98 -4.01
CA PHE A 237 4.23 18.78 -3.94
C PHE A 237 4.31 19.54 -2.61
N PRO A 238 5.53 19.75 -2.07
CA PRO A 238 5.73 20.63 -0.92
C PRO A 238 5.01 21.96 -1.13
N ARG A 239 4.39 22.53 -0.08
CA ARG A 239 3.64 23.81 -0.19
C ARG A 239 4.47 24.86 -0.94
N ARG A 240 5.78 24.93 -0.65
CA ARG A 240 6.73 25.81 -1.34
C ARG A 240 6.88 25.59 -2.84
N VAL A 241 6.95 24.34 -3.30
CA VAL A 241 7.06 24.03 -4.74
C VAL A 241 5.78 24.47 -5.43
N LYS A 242 4.61 24.22 -4.81
CA LYS A 242 3.32 24.73 -5.28
C LYS A 242 3.34 26.26 -5.32
N THR A 243 3.71 26.94 -4.23
CA THR A 243 3.78 28.42 -4.17
C THR A 243 4.70 28.98 -5.27
N THR A 244 5.87 28.38 -5.49
CA THR A 244 6.79 28.80 -6.55
C THR A 244 6.17 28.62 -7.93
N ILE A 245 5.60 27.46 -8.24
CA ILE A 245 4.95 27.24 -9.55
C ILE A 245 3.79 28.22 -9.76
N LEU A 246 2.91 28.35 -8.76
CA LEU A 246 1.77 29.27 -8.79
C LEU A 246 2.23 30.73 -8.95
N SER A 247 3.35 31.13 -8.36
CA SER A 247 3.87 32.51 -8.49
C SER A 247 4.26 32.92 -9.91
N TYR A 248 4.49 31.97 -10.81
CA TYR A 248 4.77 32.22 -12.22
C TYR A 248 3.52 32.27 -13.10
N LEU A 249 2.34 31.97 -12.55
CA LEU A 249 1.06 31.99 -13.28
C LEU A 249 0.39 33.36 -13.19
N ALA A 250 -0.37 33.73 -14.21
CA ALA A 250 -1.19 34.94 -14.20
C ALA A 250 -2.38 34.79 -13.23
N VAL A 251 -2.97 35.91 -12.78
CA VAL A 251 -4.11 35.88 -11.84
C VAL A 251 -5.30 35.14 -12.44
N GLU A 252 -5.50 35.23 -13.74
CA GLU A 252 -6.53 34.51 -14.50
C GLU A 252 -6.30 32.99 -14.45
N ASP A 253 -5.06 32.54 -14.63
CA ASP A 253 -4.68 31.12 -14.56
C ASP A 253 -4.79 30.56 -13.14
N LEU A 254 -4.51 31.40 -12.13
CA LEU A 254 -4.67 31.04 -10.72
C LEU A 254 -6.13 30.78 -10.35
N ARG A 255 -7.08 31.53 -10.92
CA ARG A 255 -8.53 31.31 -10.72
C ARG A 255 -8.97 29.96 -11.27
N VAL A 256 -8.49 29.57 -12.45
CA VAL A 256 -8.72 28.23 -13.02
C VAL A 256 -8.10 27.14 -12.12
N PHE A 257 -6.93 27.40 -11.53
CA PHE A 257 -6.32 26.47 -10.58
C PHE A 257 -7.13 26.28 -9.29
N VAL A 258 -7.88 27.29 -8.81
CA VAL A 258 -8.78 27.14 -7.66
C VAL A 258 -9.94 26.21 -8.00
N GLU A 259 -10.55 26.39 -9.17
CA GLU A 259 -11.64 25.52 -9.65
C GLU A 259 -11.19 24.06 -9.78
N VAL A 260 -9.96 23.85 -10.24
CA VAL A 260 -9.37 22.53 -10.45
C VAL A 260 -8.84 21.90 -9.14
N PHE A 261 -8.31 22.70 -8.22
CA PHE A 261 -7.75 22.25 -6.95
C PHE A 261 -8.32 23.04 -5.75
N PRO A 262 -9.58 22.80 -5.34
CA PRO A 262 -10.20 23.54 -4.23
C PRO A 262 -9.43 23.43 -2.91
N VAL A 263 -8.78 22.29 -2.65
CA VAL A 263 -7.92 22.07 -1.46
C VAL A 263 -6.75 23.04 -1.39
N LEU A 264 -6.34 23.65 -2.52
CA LEU A 264 -5.26 24.63 -2.58
C LEU A 264 -5.77 26.08 -2.55
N GLU A 265 -7.07 26.32 -2.37
CA GLU A 265 -7.67 27.66 -2.41
C GLU A 265 -6.93 28.65 -1.50
N GLU A 266 -6.75 28.31 -0.22
CA GLU A 266 -6.00 29.15 0.74
C GLU A 266 -4.60 29.52 0.22
N LEU A 267 -3.86 28.55 -0.31
CA LEU A 267 -2.52 28.78 -0.88
C LEU A 267 -2.57 29.65 -2.15
N ILE A 268 -3.57 29.47 -2.99
CA ILE A 268 -3.72 30.23 -4.23
C ILE A 268 -4.12 31.67 -3.89
N THR A 269 -5.03 31.87 -2.94
CA THR A 269 -5.40 33.18 -2.40
C THR A 269 -4.18 33.89 -1.80
N ASP A 270 -3.33 33.19 -1.04
CA ASP A 270 -2.05 33.74 -0.58
C ASP A 270 -1.20 34.25 -1.75
N VAL A 271 -1.06 33.46 -2.82
CA VAL A 271 -0.26 33.82 -4.01
C VAL A 271 -0.87 35.00 -4.77
N VAL A 272 -2.19 35.05 -4.93
CA VAL A 272 -2.90 36.20 -5.53
C VAL A 272 -2.65 37.47 -4.72
N ASN A 273 -2.76 37.39 -3.39
CA ASN A 273 -2.46 38.52 -2.50
C ASN A 273 -1.01 39.00 -2.65
N TYR A 274 -0.03 38.09 -2.82
CA TYR A 274 1.36 38.48 -3.10
C TYR A 274 1.52 39.23 -4.43
N HIS A 275 0.85 38.77 -5.49
CA HIS A 275 0.85 39.43 -6.80
C HIS A 275 0.24 40.83 -6.74
N GLU A 276 -0.92 40.98 -6.10
CA GLU A 276 -1.64 42.26 -5.98
C GLU A 276 -0.89 43.28 -5.12
N GLN A 277 -0.14 42.83 -4.11
CA GLN A 277 0.67 43.69 -3.24
C GLN A 277 2.07 43.98 -3.82
N GLY A 278 2.45 43.37 -4.94
CA GLY A 278 3.77 43.53 -5.56
C GLY A 278 4.93 42.98 -4.72
N VAL A 279 4.66 42.06 -3.78
CA VAL A 279 5.66 41.48 -2.89
C VAL A 279 6.11 40.13 -3.45
N PRO A 280 7.42 39.91 -3.69
CA PRO A 280 7.90 38.64 -4.22
C PRO A 280 7.62 37.49 -3.24
N VAL A 281 7.14 36.36 -3.77
CA VAL A 281 6.96 35.12 -3.02
C VAL A 281 8.31 34.69 -2.41
N LYS A 282 8.39 34.65 -1.08
CA LYS A 282 9.65 34.41 -0.34
C LYS A 282 10.32 33.09 -0.79
N PRO A 283 11.56 33.11 -1.32
CA PRO A 283 12.26 31.90 -1.77
C PRO A 283 12.87 31.09 -0.60
N PHE A 284 13.08 29.79 -0.83
CA PHE A 284 13.54 28.79 0.16
C PHE A 284 14.84 29.13 0.91
N ARG A 285 15.68 30.03 0.40
CA ARG A 285 17.00 30.33 0.98
C ARG A 285 16.94 31.04 2.34
N GLU A 286 15.82 31.69 2.68
CA GLU A 286 15.68 32.44 3.94
C GLU A 286 15.29 31.59 5.16
N ILE A 287 14.92 30.32 4.96
CA ILE A 287 14.55 29.41 6.07
C ILE A 287 15.75 28.77 6.76
N LYS A 288 16.99 29.01 6.28
CA LYS A 288 18.21 28.61 7.00
C LYS A 288 18.38 29.29 8.37
N ASN A 289 17.57 30.30 8.69
CA ASN A 289 17.70 31.10 9.91
C ASN A 289 16.57 30.92 10.94
N CYS A 290 15.60 30.03 10.71
CA CYS A 290 14.68 29.65 11.78
C CYS A 290 15.29 28.52 12.61
N LYS A 291 15.83 28.91 13.77
CA LYS A 291 16.21 28.02 14.88
C LYS A 291 15.02 27.20 15.36
#